data_AF-A0A931XVV4-F1
#
_entry.id   AF-A0A931XVV4-F1
#
_cell.length_a   1.000
_cell.length_b   1.000
_cell.length_c   1.000
_cell.angle_alpha   90.00
_cell.angle_beta   90.00
_cell.angle_gamma   90.00
#
_symmetry.space_group_name_H-M   'P 1'
#
loop_
_entity.id
_entity.type
_entity.pdbx_description
1 polymer ?
#
loop_
_entity_poly.entity_id
_entity_poly.type
_entity_poly.pdbx_seq_one_letter_code
_entity_poly.pdbx_strand_id
1 'polypeptide(L)'
;MIEILGLYMFARRVAALAESKGRSKAWAVLCVFGWIGGELAGFILGRAFGLAQYELYGVGLLGAFAGATSAWLVVRSLRDGTPAAAAGVVNDHYDPQNPYSPPRVE
;
A
#
# COMPACT_ATOMS: atom_id res chain seq x y z
N MET A 1 -7.06 -2.03 21.54
CA MET A 1 -8.10 -1.58 20.58
C MET A 1 -7.78 -0.22 19.94
N ILE A 2 -7.02 0.66 20.59
CA ILE A 2 -6.59 1.95 20.00
C ILE A 2 -5.67 1.76 18.78
N GLU A 3 -4.96 0.64 18.74
CA GLU A 3 -4.05 0.24 17.67
C GLU A 3 -4.77 0.09 16.34
N ILE A 4 -5.95 -0.55 16.33
CA ILE A 4 -6.79 -0.72 15.14
C ILE A 4 -7.26 0.65 14.62
N LEU A 5 -7.63 1.56 15.52
CA LEU A 5 -8.05 2.91 15.15
C LEU A 5 -6.88 3.69 14.53
N GLY A 6 -5.69 3.59 15.12
CA GLY A 6 -4.46 4.17 14.59
C GLY A 6 -4.11 3.62 13.20
N LEU A 7 -4.16 2.30 13.02
CA LEU A 7 -3.92 1.63 11.75
C LEU A 7 -4.95 2.06 10.69
N TYR A 8 -6.22 2.16 11.06
CA TYR A 8 -7.28 2.63 10.16
C TYR A 8 -7.02 4.07 9.70
N MET A 9 -6.71 4.99 10.62
CA MET A 9 -6.38 6.38 10.27
C MET A 9 -5.14 6.47 9.39
N PHE A 10 -4.13 5.64 9.66
CA PHE A 10 -2.90 5.61 8.88
C PHE A 10 -3.13 5.04 7.47
N ALA A 11 -3.85 3.92 7.36
CA ALA A 11 -4.23 3.32 6.09
C ALA A 11 -5.03 4.30 5.21
N ARG A 12 -5.92 5.12 5.80
CA ARG A 12 -6.61 6.20 5.06
C ARG A 12 -5.65 7.24 4.50
N ARG A 13 -4.59 7.61 5.24
CA ARG A 13 -3.56 8.52 4.74
C ARG A 13 -2.76 7.91 3.58
N VAL A 14 -2.45 6.62 3.67
CA VAL A 14 -1.77 5.90 2.58
C VAL A 14 -2.66 5.77 1.35
N ALA A 15 -3.97 5.52 1.53
CA ALA A 15 -4.94 5.51 0.44
C ALA A 15 -4.99 6.89 -0.27
N ALA A 16 -5.06 7.97 0.50
CA ALA A 16 -5.04 9.33 -0.04
C ALA A 16 -3.74 9.66 -0.78
N LEU A 17 -2.60 9.20 -0.25
CA LEU A 17 -1.30 9.35 -0.91
C LEU A 17 -1.26 8.58 -2.24
N ALA A 18 -1.74 7.34 -2.26
CA ALA A 18 -1.81 6.54 -3.49
C ALA A 18 -2.72 7.20 -4.54
N GLU A 19 -3.89 7.70 -4.13
CA GLU A 19 -4.83 8.41 -5.00
C GLU A 19 -4.21 9.69 -5.57
N SER A 20 -3.49 10.47 -4.75
CA SER A 20 -2.77 11.67 -5.21
C SER A 20 -1.70 11.36 -6.27
N LYS A 21 -1.22 10.11 -6.31
CA LYS A 21 -0.25 9.60 -7.29
C LYS A 21 -0.93 8.90 -8.47
N GLY A 22 -2.23 9.03 -8.64
CA GLY A 22 -2.99 8.38 -9.72
C GLY A 22 -3.07 6.85 -9.58
N ARG A 23 -2.94 6.31 -8.37
CA ARG A 23 -3.04 4.88 -8.08
C ARG A 23 -4.31 4.55 -7.30
N SER A 24 -4.68 3.28 -7.30
CA SER A 24 -5.86 2.79 -6.57
C SER A 24 -5.70 2.97 -5.05
N LYS A 25 -6.82 3.22 -4.35
CA LYS A 25 -6.88 3.21 -2.88
C LYS A 25 -6.53 1.86 -2.28
N ALA A 26 -6.57 0.79 -3.07
CA ALA A 26 -6.18 -0.56 -2.67
C ALA A 26 -4.73 -0.65 -2.17
N TRP A 27 -3.85 0.29 -2.52
CA TRP A 27 -2.49 0.36 -1.99
C TRP A 27 -2.43 0.51 -0.46
N ALA A 28 -3.51 0.96 0.19
CA ALA A 28 -3.61 1.00 1.65
C ALA A 28 -3.61 -0.39 2.32
N VAL A 29 -3.95 -1.46 1.59
CA VAL A 29 -3.87 -2.84 2.10
C VAL A 29 -2.44 -3.23 2.49
N LEU A 30 -1.42 -2.65 1.85
CA LEU A 30 -0.03 -2.86 2.24
C LEU A 30 0.25 -2.42 3.68
N CYS A 31 -0.47 -1.42 4.20
CA CYS A 31 -0.32 -1.03 5.61
C CYS A 31 -0.84 -2.12 6.56
N VAL A 32 -1.94 -2.79 6.20
CA VAL A 32 -2.51 -3.86 7.03
C VAL A 32 -1.57 -5.08 7.03
N PHE A 33 -1.09 -5.47 5.85
CA PHE A 33 -0.10 -6.56 5.75
C PHE A 33 1.23 -6.20 6.41
N GLY A 34 1.70 -4.95 6.24
CA GLY A 34 2.89 -4.45 6.91
C GLY A 34 2.74 -4.43 8.42
N TRP A 35 1.57 -4.07 8.94
CA TRP A 35 1.27 -4.11 10.37
C TRP A 35 1.34 -5.54 10.92
N ILE A 36 0.55 -6.46 10.35
CA ILE A 36 0.48 -7.85 10.82
C ILE A 36 1.83 -8.56 10.63
N GLY A 37 2.47 -8.37 9.47
CA GLY A 37 3.77 -8.97 9.17
C GLY A 37 4.88 -8.41 10.06
N GLY A 38 4.85 -7.10 10.32
CA GLY A 38 5.77 -6.43 11.24
C GLY A 38 5.60 -6.91 12.67
N GLU A 39 4.36 -7.09 13.12
CA GLU A 39 4.06 -7.64 14.44
C GLU A 39 4.63 -9.05 14.61
N LEU A 40 4.35 -9.91 13.64
CA LEU A 40 4.85 -11.29 13.64
C LEU A 40 6.38 -11.34 13.61
N ALA A 41 7.02 -10.53 12.77
CA ALA A 41 8.47 -10.43 12.70
C ALA A 41 9.07 -9.93 14.02
N GLY A 42 8.44 -8.92 14.65
CA GLY A 42 8.84 -8.40 15.96
C GLY A 42 8.74 -9.47 17.06
N PHE A 43 7.68 -10.28 17.06
CA PHE A 43 7.56 -11.42 17.97
C PHE A 43 8.66 -12.46 17.77
N ILE A 44 8.96 -12.83 16.51
CA ILE A 44 10.02 -13.79 16.18
C ILE A 44 11.38 -13.26 16.63
N LEU A 45 11.69 -12.00 16.33
CA LEU A 45 12.93 -11.35 16.74
C LEU A 45 13.03 -11.27 18.27
N GLY A 46 11.98 -10.81 18.96
CA GLY A 46 11.98 -10.71 20.41
C GLY A 46 12.20 -12.07 21.09
N ARG A 47 11.61 -13.14 20.55
CA ARG A 47 11.86 -14.52 21.02
C ARG A 47 13.30 -14.96 20.77
N ALA A 48 13.86 -14.65 19.60
CA ALA A 48 15.25 -14.97 19.26
C ALA A 48 16.25 -14.25 20.17
N PHE A 49 15.92 -13.05 20.65
CA PHE A 49 16.72 -12.30 21.63
C PHE A 49 16.49 -12.70 23.09
N GLY A 50 15.64 -13.70 23.36
CA GLY A 50 15.38 -14.20 24.70
C GLY A 50 14.57 -13.25 25.58
N LEU A 51 13.82 -12.32 24.98
CA LEU A 51 13.01 -11.35 25.72
C LEU A 51 11.89 -12.00 26.52
N ALA A 52 11.56 -11.38 27.65
CA ALA A 52 10.48 -11.83 28.51
C ALA A 52 9.11 -11.58 27.86
N GLN A 53 8.09 -12.33 28.28
CA GLN A 53 6.78 -12.33 27.61
C GLN A 53 6.11 -10.95 27.52
N TYR A 54 6.35 -10.07 28.50
CA TYR A 54 5.82 -8.70 28.49
C TYR A 54 6.53 -7.78 27.48
N GLU A 55 7.81 -8.03 27.21
CA GLU A 55 8.63 -7.25 26.27
C GLU A 55 8.30 -7.62 24.82
N LEU A 56 7.95 -8.89 24.58
CA LEU A 56 7.57 -9.40 23.27
C LEU A 56 6.41 -8.61 22.64
N TYR A 57 5.43 -8.21 23.45
CA TYR A 57 4.32 -7.40 22.97
C TYR A 57 4.79 -6.01 22.51
N GLY A 58 5.68 -5.38 23.28
CA GLY A 58 6.27 -4.10 22.90
C GLY A 58 7.10 -4.17 21.61
N VAL A 59 7.93 -5.21 21.47
CA VAL A 59 8.72 -5.43 20.25
C VAL A 59 7.85 -5.78 19.05
N GLY A 60 6.80 -6.58 19.24
CA GLY A 60 5.78 -6.85 18.23
C GLY A 60 5.14 -5.55 17.75
N LEU A 61 4.70 -4.68 18.67
CA LEU A 61 4.09 -3.41 18.33
C LEU A 61 5.06 -2.48 17.56
N LEU A 62 6.32 -2.41 17.98
CA LEU A 62 7.36 -1.66 17.25
C LEU A 62 7.58 -2.21 15.84
N GLY A 63 7.61 -3.54 15.70
CA GLY A 63 7.67 -4.22 14.41
C GLY A 63 6.48 -3.87 13.53
N ALA A 64 5.26 -3.86 14.07
CA ALA A 64 4.04 -3.50 13.37
C ALA A 64 4.08 -2.06 12.86
N PHE A 65 4.51 -1.11 13.70
CA PHE A 65 4.72 0.28 13.33
C PHE A 65 5.79 0.42 12.22
N ALA A 66 6.92 -0.29 12.33
CA ALA A 66 7.97 -0.28 11.33
C ALA A 66 7.47 -0.84 9.99
N GLY A 67 6.70 -1.93 10.01
CA GLY A 67 6.13 -2.55 8.81
C GLY A 67 5.10 -1.66 8.13
N ALA A 68 4.18 -1.04 8.88
CA ALA A 68 3.23 -0.07 8.33
C ALA A 68 3.93 1.18 7.78
N THR A 69 4.96 1.69 8.47
CA THR A 69 5.76 2.83 7.99
C THR A 69 6.48 2.49 6.69
N SER A 70 7.00 1.27 6.57
CA SER A 70 7.63 0.78 5.34
C SER A 70 6.65 0.75 4.18
N ALA A 71 5.40 0.32 4.40
CA ALA A 71 4.35 0.36 3.38
C ALA A 71 4.06 1.81 2.91
N TRP A 72 4.05 2.78 3.83
CA TRP A 72 3.94 4.19 3.45
C TRP A 72 5.13 4.69 2.63
N LEU A 73 6.36 4.29 2.99
CA LEU A 73 7.56 4.64 2.22
C LEU A 73 7.50 4.07 0.80
N VAL A 74 7.04 2.83 0.63
CA VAL A 74 6.82 2.21 -0.67
C VAL A 74 5.85 3.05 -1.50
N VAL A 75 4.67 3.37 -0.96
CA VAL A 75 3.66 4.18 -1.68
C VAL A 75 4.19 5.58 -1.98
N ARG A 76 4.94 6.18 -1.05
CA ARG A 76 5.58 7.49 -1.24
C ARG A 76 6.62 7.47 -2.37
N SER A 77 7.38 6.40 -2.50
CA SER A 77 8.40 6.24 -3.55
C SER A 77 7.84 5.94 -4.93
N LEU A 78 6.54 5.62 -5.05
CA LEU A 78 5.91 5.43 -6.34
C LEU A 78 6.03 6.71 -7.16
N ARG A 79 6.43 6.54 -8.43
CA ARG A 79 6.32 7.61 -9.42
C ARG A 79 4.85 8.00 -9.57
N ASP A 80 4.62 9.30 -9.73
CA ASP A 80 3.30 9.82 -10.01
C ASP A 80 2.80 9.19 -11.31
N GLY A 81 1.59 8.64 -11.27
CA GLY A 81 0.96 8.08 -12.44
C GLY A 81 0.69 9.20 -13.44
N THR A 82 1.15 9.03 -14.68
CA THR A 82 0.73 9.90 -15.77
C THR A 82 -0.80 9.83 -15.87
N PRO A 83 -1.52 10.96 -15.90
CA PRO A 83 -3.00 10.98 -15.92
C PRO A 83 -3.65 10.17 -17.07
N ALA A 84 -2.87 9.78 -18.08
CA ALA A 84 -3.29 8.92 -19.18
C ALA A 84 -3.76 7.52 -18.77
N ALA A 85 -3.38 7.00 -17.59
CA ALA A 85 -3.84 5.68 -17.14
C ALA A 85 -5.21 5.69 -16.42
N ALA A 86 -5.71 6.87 -16.04
CA ALA A 86 -6.96 7.04 -15.29
C ALA A 86 -8.11 7.61 -16.15
N ALA A 87 -7.79 8.28 -17.25
CA ALA A 87 -8.75 8.48 -18.34
C ALA A 87 -8.90 7.13 -19.04
N GLY A 88 -10.07 6.49 -18.90
CA GLY A 88 -10.35 5.20 -19.52
C GLY A 88 -9.82 5.17 -20.93
N VAL A 89 -9.05 4.13 -21.27
CA VAL A 89 -8.37 3.91 -22.54
C VAL A 89 -9.07 4.68 -23.64
N VAL A 90 -8.62 5.91 -23.91
CA VAL A 90 -8.92 6.52 -25.19
C VAL A 90 -8.27 5.54 -26.13
N ASN A 91 -9.07 4.90 -26.97
CA ASN A 91 -8.55 4.05 -28.04
C ASN A 91 -7.79 4.96 -29.01
N ASP A 92 -6.62 5.47 -28.58
CA ASP A 92 -5.65 6.20 -29.39
C ASP A 92 -5.04 5.27 -30.44
N HIS A 93 -5.32 3.96 -30.34
CA HIS A 93 -4.98 2.91 -31.28
C HIS A 93 -6.05 2.69 -32.37
N TYR A 94 -6.83 3.71 -32.73
CA TYR A 94 -7.57 3.68 -33.97
C TYR A 94 -6.62 3.97 -35.13
N ASP A 95 -6.18 2.91 -35.81
CA ASP A 95 -5.46 3.02 -37.08
C ASP A 95 -6.41 2.69 -38.24
N PRO A 96 -6.76 3.67 -39.11
CA PRO A 96 -7.64 3.45 -40.27
C PRO A 96 -7.08 2.43 -41.28
N GLN A 97 -5.77 2.18 -41.26
CA GLN A 97 -5.10 1.24 -42.17
C GLN A 97 -5.02 -0.18 -41.60
N ASN A 98 -5.32 -0.37 -40.32
CA ASN A 98 -5.31 -1.68 -39.66
C ASN A 98 -6.75 -2.22 -39.54
N PRO A 99 -7.09 -3.34 -40.22
CA PRO A 99 -8.44 -3.92 -40.18
C PRO A 99 -8.82 -4.52 -38.82
N TYR A 100 -7.88 -4.63 -37.89
CA TYR A 100 -8.12 -5.11 -36.52
C TYR A 100 -8.19 -3.98 -35.49
N SER A 101 -8.16 -2.71 -35.91
CA SER A 101 -8.37 -1.58 -35.00
C SER A 101 -9.80 -1.59 -34.45
N PRO A 102 -9.99 -1.36 -33.13
CA PRO A 102 -11.33 -1.24 -32.56
C PRO A 102 -12.08 -0.02 -33.14
N PRO A 103 -13.43 -0.05 -33.23
CA PRO A 103 -14.21 1.04 -33.79
C PRO A 103 -14.05 2.34 -32.99
N ARG A 104 -14.09 3.48 -33.69
CA ARG A 104 -14.00 4.81 -33.10
C ARG A 104 -15.25 5.06 -32.25
N VAL A 105 -15.06 5.36 -30.98
CA VAL A 105 -16.12 5.86 -30.10
C VAL A 105 -16.26 7.36 -30.37
N GLU A 106 -17.39 7.76 -30.97
CA GLU A 106 -17.78 9.17 -31.19
C GLU A 106 -18.43 9.78 -29.93
#